data_AF-A0A2E6KKQ5-F1
#
_entry.id   AF-A0A2E6KKQ5-F1
#
_cell.length_a   1.000
_cell.length_b   1.000
_cell.length_c   1.000
_cell.angle_alpha   90.00
_cell.angle_beta   90.00
_cell.angle_gamma   90.00
#
_symmetry.space_group_name_H-M   'P 1'
#
loop_
_entity.id
_entity.type
_entity.pdbx_description
1 polymer ?
#
loop_
_entity_poly.entity_id
_entity_poly.type
_entity_poly.pdbx_seq_one_letter_code
_entity_poly.pdbx_strand_id
1 'polypeptide(L)'
;MANKQDINTILEEAGKKKKPAIVFFISVLVFAFFFQIYNTYEQGQIVFEKLGSPQLSMAVAEDQMEELPDAGNVNNVFEDAPVLPTRDFIDELEFSSSELEILQSLAERREEIRQKEQQLQQKEALLAAAEKQIDAKYSELNELRTEIEKLLGQQQEEQEERIKSLVRMYETMKSKDAARILDTLDMEVLISVMSRMSERKAAPILASMDSNIAREVTIKLAEQKKLPDMNNGNEIE
;
A
#
# COMPACT_ATOMS: atom_id res chain seq x y z
N MET A 1 -35.51 34.14 -39.91
CA MET A 1 -34.03 34.17 -39.91
C MET A 1 -33.57 34.82 -38.62
N ALA A 2 -33.13 34.01 -37.65
CA ALA A 2 -32.45 34.41 -36.42
C ALA A 2 -31.32 33.39 -36.23
N ASN A 3 -30.21 33.70 -36.90
CA ASN A 3 -28.86 33.97 -36.39
C ASN A 3 -28.19 32.82 -35.61
N LYS A 4 -27.12 32.28 -36.22
CA LYS A 4 -26.28 31.18 -35.76
C LYS A 4 -25.44 31.53 -34.51
N GLN A 5 -25.59 32.75 -33.99
CA GLN A 5 -24.88 33.26 -32.81
C GLN A 5 -25.57 32.93 -31.48
N ASP A 6 -26.89 32.70 -31.45
CA ASP A 6 -27.60 32.49 -30.17
C ASP A 6 -27.42 31.08 -29.58
N ILE A 7 -27.07 30.09 -30.40
CA ILE A 7 -26.88 28.69 -29.93
C ILE A 7 -25.49 28.50 -29.32
N ASN A 8 -24.46 29.16 -29.85
CA ASN A 8 -23.11 29.08 -29.30
C ASN A 8 -22.99 29.82 -27.95
N THR A 9 -23.81 30.83 -27.70
CA THR A 9 -23.83 31.55 -26.41
C THR A 9 -24.47 30.74 -25.28
N ILE A 10 -25.47 29.89 -25.58
CA ILE A 10 -26.11 29.03 -24.57
C ILE A 10 -25.23 27.82 -24.20
N LEU A 11 -24.40 27.34 -25.13
CA LEU A 11 -23.45 26.25 -24.87
C LEU A 11 -22.18 26.70 -24.15
N GLU A 12 -21.78 27.97 -24.28
CA GLU A 12 -20.63 28.52 -23.55
C GLU A 12 -20.96 28.82 -22.07
N GLU A 13 -22.23 29.08 -21.74
CA GLU A 13 -22.65 29.32 -20.35
C GLU A 13 -22.86 28.03 -19.52
N ALA A 14 -23.10 26.88 -20.15
CA ALA A 14 -23.32 25.60 -19.44
C ALA A 14 -22.00 24.89 -19.04
N GLY A 15 -20.88 25.24 -19.67
CA GLY A 15 -19.57 24.60 -19.43
C GLY A 15 -18.78 25.14 -18.23
N LYS A 16 -19.17 26.29 -17.65
CA LYS A 16 -18.33 27.03 -16.70
C LYS A 16 -18.71 26.90 -15.22
N LYS A 17 -19.84 26.28 -14.87
CA LYS A 17 -20.36 26.32 -13.47
C LYS A 17 -20.20 25.05 -12.63
N LYS A 18 -19.73 23.91 -13.17
CA LYS A 18 -19.55 22.67 -12.35
C LYS A 18 -18.09 22.26 -12.08
N LYS A 19 -17.12 23.01 -12.61
CA LYS A 19 -15.69 22.73 -12.38
C LYS A 19 -15.03 23.51 -11.24
N PRO A 20 -15.50 24.69 -10.75
CA PRO A 20 -14.77 25.34 -9.67
C PRO A 20 -14.91 24.52 -8.38
N ALA A 21 -16.10 24.04 -7.99
CA ALA A 21 -16.26 23.32 -6.72
C ALA A 21 -15.40 22.07 -6.63
N ILE A 22 -15.27 21.28 -7.71
CA ILE A 22 -14.46 20.06 -7.75
C ILE A 22 -12.97 20.39 -7.84
N VAL A 23 -12.57 21.39 -8.63
CA VAL A 23 -11.16 21.83 -8.71
C VAL A 23 -10.72 22.52 -7.42
N PHE A 24 -11.61 23.27 -6.74
CA PHE A 24 -11.40 23.77 -5.39
C PHE A 24 -11.36 22.64 -4.38
N PHE A 25 -12.20 21.60 -4.48
CA PHE A 25 -12.11 20.45 -3.58
C PHE A 25 -10.81 19.68 -3.73
N ILE A 26 -10.37 19.44 -4.97
CA ILE A 26 -9.09 18.79 -5.27
C ILE A 26 -7.92 19.69 -4.84
N SER A 27 -7.99 21.00 -5.08
CA SER A 27 -6.98 21.96 -4.62
C SER A 27 -6.93 22.08 -3.10
N VAL A 28 -8.08 22.00 -2.41
CA VAL A 28 -8.17 22.00 -0.94
C VAL A 28 -7.67 20.67 -0.39
N LEU A 29 -7.90 19.55 -1.07
CA LEU A 29 -7.34 18.25 -0.70
C LEU A 29 -5.82 18.20 -0.89
N VAL A 30 -5.30 18.71 -2.01
CA VAL A 30 -3.86 18.80 -2.25
C VAL A 30 -3.22 19.79 -1.26
N PHE A 31 -3.86 20.92 -0.98
CA PHE A 31 -3.39 21.85 0.03
C PHE A 31 -3.47 21.28 1.45
N ALA A 32 -4.50 20.49 1.78
CA ALA A 32 -4.61 19.80 3.07
C ALA A 32 -3.58 18.68 3.22
N PHE A 33 -3.27 17.97 2.13
CA PHE A 33 -2.21 16.96 2.10
C PHE A 33 -0.83 17.60 2.23
N PHE A 34 -0.57 18.69 1.50
CA PHE A 34 0.64 19.49 1.68
C PHE A 34 0.68 20.12 3.08
N PHE A 35 -0.43 20.59 3.64
CA PHE A 35 -0.52 21.12 5.00
C PHE A 35 -0.27 20.04 6.06
N GLN A 36 -0.75 18.81 5.85
CA GLN A 36 -0.48 17.66 6.72
C GLN A 36 1.00 17.26 6.67
N ILE A 37 1.63 17.33 5.49
CA ILE A 37 3.08 17.20 5.34
C ILE A 37 3.79 18.36 6.04
N TYR A 38 3.49 19.63 5.72
CA TYR A 38 4.10 20.82 6.35
C TYR A 38 3.98 20.82 7.89
N ASN A 39 2.83 20.45 8.45
CA ASN A 39 2.60 20.38 9.90
C ASN A 39 3.36 19.20 10.55
N THR A 40 3.64 18.14 9.80
CA THR A 40 4.52 17.03 10.23
C THR A 40 6.01 17.43 10.18
N TYR A 41 6.39 18.39 9.32
CA TYR A 41 7.75 18.90 9.25
C TYR A 41 8.10 19.88 10.39
N GLU A 42 7.15 20.67 10.88
CA GLU A 42 7.34 21.53 12.07
C GLU A 42 7.43 20.73 13.38
N GLN A 43 6.75 19.58 13.48
CA GLN A 43 6.90 18.69 14.65
C GLN A 43 8.16 17.80 14.60
N GLY A 44 8.90 17.81 13.48
CA GLY A 44 10.14 17.05 13.33
C GLY A 44 11.35 17.63 14.09
N GLN A 45 11.26 18.84 14.64
CA GLN A 45 12.31 19.46 15.47
C GLN A 45 11.96 19.61 16.96
N ILE A 46 10.72 19.33 17.40
CA ILE A 46 10.32 19.49 18.80
C ILE A 46 10.39 18.17 19.61
N VAL A 47 10.67 17.03 18.97
CA VAL A 47 10.88 15.76 19.71
C VAL A 47 12.30 15.64 20.30
N PHE A 48 13.25 16.50 19.89
CA PHE A 48 14.62 16.46 20.42
C PHE A 48 14.79 17.18 21.77
N GLU A 49 13.86 18.03 22.21
CA GLU A 49 13.94 18.74 23.49
C GLU A 49 13.01 18.17 24.59
N LYS A 50 12.25 17.09 24.30
CA LYS A 50 11.36 16.44 25.29
C LYS A 50 11.69 14.97 25.58
N LEU A 51 12.91 14.54 25.27
CA LEU A 51 13.50 13.30 25.79
C LEU A 51 14.44 13.57 26.98
N GLY A 52 14.24 14.70 27.67
CA GLY A 52 14.61 14.84 29.07
C GLY A 52 13.83 13.82 29.91
N SER A 53 14.49 12.70 30.21
CA SER A 53 14.18 11.76 31.29
C SER A 53 12.85 10.99 31.19
N PRO A 54 12.79 9.83 30.53
CA PRO A 54 11.91 8.78 31.00
C PRO A 54 12.59 8.12 32.21
N GLN A 55 12.09 8.44 33.40
CA GLN A 55 12.23 7.55 34.55
C GLN A 55 11.80 6.15 34.10
N LEU A 56 12.74 5.22 34.19
CA LEU A 56 12.49 3.79 34.00
C LEU A 56 11.57 3.34 35.14
N SER A 57 10.26 3.49 34.98
CA SER A 57 9.28 2.83 35.82
C SER A 57 9.41 1.34 35.56
N MET A 58 10.00 0.63 36.51
CA MET A 58 9.86 -0.80 36.66
C MET A 58 8.37 -1.15 36.63
N ALA A 59 7.92 -1.75 35.53
CA ALA A 59 6.71 -2.52 35.52
C ALA A 59 6.87 -3.57 34.42
N VAL A 60 6.65 -4.82 34.81
CA VAL A 60 6.57 -6.03 33.99
C VAL A 60 7.91 -6.73 33.69
N ALA A 61 8.31 -7.55 34.66
CA ALA A 61 8.87 -8.89 34.41
C ALA A 61 8.64 -9.76 35.65
N GLU A 62 7.37 -9.98 35.98
CA GLU A 62 6.93 -10.94 36.98
C GLU A 62 6.05 -11.96 36.24
N ASP A 63 6.68 -12.82 35.44
CA ASP A 63 6.20 -14.18 35.16
C ASP A 63 7.23 -14.92 34.30
N GLN A 64 8.07 -15.73 34.95
CA GLN A 64 8.69 -16.97 34.47
C GLN A 64 9.83 -17.34 35.43
N MET A 65 9.42 -17.95 36.52
CA MET A 65 10.28 -18.74 37.38
C MET A 65 10.41 -20.11 36.69
N GLU A 66 11.39 -20.26 35.80
CA GLU A 66 11.73 -21.55 35.22
C GLU A 66 12.81 -22.21 36.08
N GLU A 67 12.42 -23.34 36.65
CA GLU A 67 13.15 -24.17 37.60
C GLU A 67 14.43 -24.73 36.95
N LEU A 68 15.61 -24.36 37.48
CA LEU A 68 16.88 -24.94 37.05
C LEU A 68 17.01 -26.38 37.61
N PRO A 69 17.45 -27.37 36.81
CA PRO A 69 17.66 -28.73 37.28
C PRO A 69 18.84 -28.81 38.26
N ASP A 70 18.63 -29.58 39.32
CA ASP A 70 19.58 -29.97 40.36
C ASP A 70 20.87 -30.56 39.75
N ALA A 71 21.90 -29.74 39.63
CA ALA A 71 23.25 -30.17 39.34
C ALA A 71 24.01 -30.30 40.66
N GLY A 72 24.11 -31.56 41.10
CA GLY A 72 24.78 -31.98 42.31
C GLY A 72 26.13 -31.33 42.54
N ASN A 73 26.35 -30.99 43.80
CA ASN A 73 27.63 -30.89 44.51
C ASN A 73 28.89 -31.04 43.64
N VAL A 74 29.42 -29.90 43.19
CA VAL A 74 30.85 -29.72 42.89
C VAL A 74 31.41 -28.63 43.81
N ASN A 75 31.27 -28.84 45.11
CA ASN A 75 32.26 -28.30 46.03
C ASN A 75 33.58 -29.04 45.71
N ASN A 76 34.63 -28.27 45.37
CA ASN A 76 36.03 -28.69 45.12
C ASN A 76 36.50 -28.74 43.65
N VAL A 77 36.38 -27.64 42.87
CA VAL A 77 37.20 -27.46 41.64
C VAL A 77 37.82 -26.05 41.50
N PHE A 78 37.72 -25.20 42.51
CA PHE A 78 38.42 -23.90 42.53
C PHE A 78 39.31 -23.77 43.77
N GLU A 79 40.21 -24.74 43.99
CA GLU A 79 41.33 -24.56 44.93
C GLU A 79 42.60 -24.05 44.24
N ASP A 80 42.65 -24.04 42.90
CA ASP A 80 43.82 -23.58 42.12
C ASP A 80 43.51 -22.40 41.17
N ALA A 81 42.47 -21.61 41.46
CA ALA A 81 42.40 -20.27 40.84
C ALA A 81 43.53 -19.43 41.46
N PRO A 82 44.40 -18.77 40.66
CA PRO A 82 45.38 -17.85 41.22
C PRO A 82 44.60 -16.81 42.02
N VAL A 83 44.80 -16.81 43.34
CA VAL A 83 44.25 -15.82 44.26
C VAL A 83 44.58 -14.47 43.65
N LEU A 84 43.56 -13.71 43.26
CA LEU A 84 43.76 -12.36 42.76
C LEU A 84 44.62 -11.63 43.80
N PRO A 85 45.74 -10.99 43.40
CA PRO A 85 46.63 -10.35 44.34
C PRO A 85 45.81 -9.43 45.25
N THR A 86 45.89 -9.67 46.56
CA THR A 86 45.25 -8.82 47.57
C THR A 86 45.75 -7.40 47.39
N ARG A 87 44.95 -6.40 47.79
CA ARG A 87 45.22 -4.98 47.59
C ARG A 87 46.64 -4.54 48.02
N ASP A 88 47.22 -5.25 48.98
CA ASP A 88 48.58 -5.07 49.50
C ASP A 88 49.71 -5.52 48.53
N PHE A 89 49.43 -6.39 47.56
CA PHE A 89 50.37 -6.81 46.51
C PHE A 89 50.50 -5.81 45.34
N ILE A 90 49.56 -4.86 45.24
CA ILE A 90 49.53 -3.88 44.15
C ILE A 90 50.48 -2.70 44.45
N ASP A 91 50.74 -2.43 45.74
CA ASP A 91 51.60 -1.32 46.18
C ASP A 91 53.11 -1.59 45.97
N GLU A 92 53.51 -2.84 45.68
CA GLU A 92 54.91 -3.24 45.41
C GLU A 92 55.14 -3.64 43.94
N LEU A 93 54.30 -3.16 43.04
CA LEU A 93 54.55 -3.19 41.60
C LEU A 93 55.07 -1.81 41.19
N GLU A 94 56.39 -1.62 41.27
CA GLU A 94 57.04 -0.52 40.57
C GLU A 94 56.94 -0.77 39.07
N PHE A 95 55.80 -0.38 38.47
CA PHE A 95 55.61 -0.45 37.03
C PHE A 95 56.65 0.42 36.35
N SER A 96 57.35 -0.15 35.36
CA SER A 96 58.24 0.63 34.53
C SER A 96 57.43 1.69 33.77
N SER A 97 58.02 2.85 33.49
CA SER A 97 57.37 3.92 32.71
C SER A 97 56.74 3.43 31.40
N SER A 98 57.34 2.43 30.74
CA SER A 98 56.82 1.77 29.55
C SER A 98 55.57 0.93 29.81
N GLU A 99 55.46 0.24 30.95
CA GLU A 99 54.27 -0.56 31.29
C GLU A 99 53.09 0.34 31.62
N LEU A 100 53.32 1.48 32.31
CA LEU A 100 52.28 2.47 32.58
C LEU A 100 51.73 3.09 31.29
N GLU A 101 52.59 3.40 30.32
CA GLU A 101 52.18 3.92 29.00
C GLU A 101 51.32 2.90 28.23
N ILE A 102 51.71 1.61 28.25
CA ILE A 102 50.92 0.53 27.63
C ILE A 102 49.55 0.40 28.33
N LEU A 103 49.51 0.38 29.67
CA LEU A 103 48.25 0.29 30.42
C LEU A 103 47.32 1.46 30.14
N GLN A 104 47.86 2.68 30.04
CA GLN A 104 47.08 3.86 29.66
C GLN A 104 46.54 3.71 28.24
N SER A 105 47.36 3.29 27.27
CA SER A 105 46.92 3.08 25.88
C SER A 105 45.82 2.02 25.76
N LEU A 106 45.89 0.96 26.57
CA LEU A 106 44.86 -0.08 26.62
C LEU A 106 43.57 0.42 27.26
N ALA A 107 43.66 1.26 28.30
CA ALA A 107 42.50 1.88 28.92
C ALA A 107 41.78 2.84 27.97
N GLU A 108 42.54 3.69 27.26
CA GLU A 108 42.02 4.59 26.21
C GLU A 108 41.36 3.78 25.08
N ARG A 109 42.01 2.71 24.61
CA ARG A 109 41.43 1.86 23.57
C ARG A 109 40.15 1.16 24.02
N ARG A 110 40.08 0.74 25.29
CA ARG A 110 38.86 0.13 25.85
C ARG A 110 37.71 1.13 25.91
N GLU A 111 38.00 2.39 26.24
CA GLU A 111 37.02 3.47 26.23
C GLU A 111 36.49 3.71 24.81
N GLU A 112 37.37 3.82 23.82
CA GLU A 112 36.98 3.99 22.41
C GLU A 112 36.07 2.84 21.92
N ILE A 113 36.42 1.60 22.27
CA ILE A 113 35.63 0.42 21.90
C ILE A 113 34.25 0.49 22.55
N ARG A 114 34.17 0.82 23.84
CA ARG A 114 32.89 0.90 24.55
C ARG A 114 31.97 1.97 23.95
N GLN A 115 32.53 3.12 23.59
CA GLN A 115 31.77 4.18 22.92
C GLN A 115 31.24 3.73 21.56
N LYS A 116 32.05 3.02 20.77
CA LYS A 116 31.62 2.46 19.48
C LYS A 116 30.54 1.38 19.66
N GLU A 117 30.70 0.51 20.64
CA GLU A 117 29.73 -0.55 20.95
C GLU A 117 28.38 0.05 21.34
N GLN A 118 28.37 1.07 22.20
CA GLN A 118 27.15 1.78 22.56
C GLN A 118 26.49 2.45 21.36
N GLN A 119 27.27 3.08 20.46
CA GLN A 119 26.73 3.68 19.23
C GLN A 119 26.17 2.62 18.28
N LEU A 120 26.79 1.46 18.17
CA LEU A 120 26.30 0.35 17.36
C LEU A 120 25.00 -0.22 17.92
N GLN A 121 24.92 -0.47 19.22
CA GLN A 121 23.70 -0.93 19.88
C GLN A 121 22.52 0.04 19.66
N GLN A 122 22.76 1.35 19.74
CA GLN A 122 21.74 2.36 19.45
C GLN A 122 21.26 2.30 17.99
N LYS A 123 22.19 2.14 17.04
CA LYS A 123 21.86 2.01 15.61
C LYS A 123 21.10 0.74 15.32
N GLU A 124 21.51 -0.39 15.91
CA GLU A 124 20.82 -1.68 15.78
C GLU A 124 19.40 -1.60 16.31
N ALA A 125 19.19 -1.00 17.49
CA ALA A 125 17.85 -0.80 18.03
C ALA A 125 16.96 0.07 17.11
N LEU A 126 17.52 1.15 16.54
CA LEU A 126 16.81 2.00 15.60
C LEU A 126 16.49 1.26 14.29
N LEU A 127 17.42 0.49 13.76
CA LEU A 127 17.23 -0.31 12.54
C LEU A 127 16.16 -1.39 12.77
N ALA A 128 16.20 -2.10 13.89
CA ALA A 128 15.19 -3.10 14.23
C ALA A 128 13.78 -2.48 14.37
N ALA A 129 13.68 -1.28 14.95
CA ALA A 129 12.41 -0.55 15.02
C ALA A 129 11.92 -0.12 13.62
N ALA A 130 12.83 0.33 12.76
CA ALA A 130 12.51 0.70 11.38
C ALA A 130 12.07 -0.52 10.54
N GLU A 131 12.78 -1.64 10.65
CA GLU A 131 12.43 -2.91 9.98
C GLU A 131 11.02 -3.36 10.39
N LYS A 132 10.73 -3.38 11.70
CA LYS A 132 9.39 -3.71 12.19
C LYS A 132 8.31 -2.76 11.67
N GLN A 133 8.61 -1.47 11.53
CA GLN A 133 7.68 -0.49 10.98
C GLN A 133 7.44 -0.73 9.48
N ILE A 134 8.49 -1.08 8.73
CA ILE A 134 8.41 -1.41 7.30
C ILE A 134 7.58 -2.69 7.11
N ASP A 135 7.84 -3.74 7.89
CA ASP A 135 7.08 -5.00 7.81
C ASP A 135 5.60 -4.80 8.11
N ALA A 136 5.29 -4.01 9.13
CA ALA A 136 3.91 -3.65 9.46
C ALA A 136 3.23 -2.92 8.29
N LYS A 137 3.92 -1.95 7.68
CA LYS A 137 3.40 -1.20 6.53
C LYS A 137 3.27 -2.07 5.28
N TYR A 138 4.19 -3.00 5.07
CA TYR A 138 4.14 -3.95 3.97
C TYR A 138 2.93 -4.89 4.10
N SER A 139 2.68 -5.42 5.30
CA SER A 139 1.50 -6.24 5.58
C SER A 139 0.20 -5.47 5.32
N GLU A 140 0.08 -4.24 5.84
CA GLU A 140 -1.08 -3.37 5.64
C GLU A 140 -1.34 -3.10 4.14
N LEU A 141 -0.29 -2.82 3.37
CA LEU A 141 -0.40 -2.60 1.92
C LEU A 141 -0.82 -3.86 1.17
N ASN A 142 -0.31 -5.02 1.58
CA ASN A 142 -0.67 -6.28 0.93
C ASN A 142 -2.11 -6.70 1.24
N GLU A 143 -2.58 -6.46 2.46
CA GLU A 143 -3.98 -6.65 2.86
C GLU A 143 -4.89 -5.74 2.03
N LEU A 144 -4.55 -4.44 1.94
CA LEU A 144 -5.32 -3.48 1.15
C LEU A 144 -5.33 -3.84 -0.34
N ARG A 145 -4.19 -4.25 -0.90
CA ARG A 145 -4.11 -4.73 -2.29
C ARG A 145 -5.06 -5.91 -2.52
N THR A 146 -5.02 -6.89 -1.62
CA THR A 146 -5.88 -8.08 -1.70
C THR A 146 -7.36 -7.69 -1.62
N GLU A 147 -7.71 -6.76 -0.74
CA GLU A 147 -9.07 -6.24 -0.62
C GLU A 147 -9.53 -5.51 -1.89
N ILE A 148 -8.67 -4.68 -2.48
CA ILE A 148 -8.95 -3.99 -3.73
C ILE A 148 -9.15 -4.98 -4.88
N GLU A 149 -8.26 -5.98 -5.01
CA GLU A 149 -8.39 -7.02 -6.05
C GLU A 149 -9.70 -7.80 -5.89
N LYS A 150 -10.07 -8.13 -4.64
CA LYS A 150 -11.35 -8.78 -4.34
C LYS A 150 -12.55 -7.89 -4.70
N LEU A 151 -12.54 -6.62 -4.30
CA LEU A 151 -13.63 -5.68 -4.59
C LEU A 151 -13.77 -5.44 -6.09
N LEU A 152 -12.66 -5.35 -6.83
CA LEU A 152 -12.66 -5.21 -8.28
C LEU A 152 -13.23 -6.46 -8.96
N GLY A 153 -12.82 -7.65 -8.49
CA GLY A 153 -13.38 -8.92 -8.97
C GLY A 153 -14.89 -9.01 -8.74
N GLN A 154 -15.36 -8.67 -7.54
CA GLN A 154 -16.79 -8.64 -7.20
C GLN A 154 -17.57 -7.64 -8.06
N GLN A 155 -17.02 -6.44 -8.28
CA GLN A 155 -17.63 -5.43 -9.14
C GLN A 155 -17.75 -5.94 -10.58
N GLN A 156 -16.71 -6.58 -11.10
CA GLN A 156 -16.71 -7.12 -12.45
C GLN A 156 -17.72 -8.26 -12.60
N GLU A 157 -17.78 -9.20 -11.65
CA GLU A 157 -18.79 -10.26 -11.63
C GLU A 157 -20.21 -9.68 -11.58
N GLU A 158 -20.49 -8.71 -10.70
CA GLU A 158 -21.81 -8.10 -10.59
C GLU A 158 -22.17 -7.32 -11.88
N GLN A 159 -21.20 -6.67 -12.52
CA GLN A 159 -21.42 -6.01 -13.81
C GLN A 159 -21.69 -7.02 -14.93
N GLU A 160 -20.96 -8.12 -14.98
CA GLU A 160 -21.18 -9.21 -15.93
C GLU A 160 -22.55 -9.87 -15.72
N GLU A 161 -22.96 -10.12 -14.48
CA GLU A 161 -24.28 -10.64 -14.14
C GLU A 161 -25.40 -9.68 -14.55
N ARG A 162 -25.24 -8.38 -14.29
CA ARG A 162 -26.19 -7.35 -14.73
C ARG A 162 -26.34 -7.36 -16.24
N ILE A 163 -25.24 -7.37 -16.99
CA ILE A 163 -25.28 -7.41 -18.46
C ILE A 163 -25.91 -8.70 -18.95
N LYS A 164 -25.55 -9.85 -18.37
CA LYS A 164 -26.11 -11.15 -18.72
C LYS A 164 -27.62 -11.23 -18.46
N SER A 165 -28.09 -10.61 -17.38
CA SER A 165 -29.52 -10.48 -17.08
C SER A 165 -30.24 -9.65 -18.14
N LEU A 166 -29.66 -8.51 -18.54
CA LEU A 166 -30.20 -7.68 -19.63
C LEU A 166 -30.25 -8.46 -20.96
N VAL A 167 -29.17 -9.16 -21.32
CA VAL A 167 -29.13 -10.00 -22.53
C VAL A 167 -30.23 -11.06 -22.50
N ARG A 168 -30.38 -11.79 -21.38
CA ARG A 168 -31.42 -12.82 -21.24
C ARG A 168 -32.83 -12.25 -21.38
N MET A 169 -33.09 -11.07 -20.82
CA MET A 169 -34.39 -10.40 -20.94
C MET A 169 -34.73 -10.11 -22.41
N TYR A 170 -33.76 -9.66 -23.21
CA TYR A 170 -33.99 -9.42 -24.63
C TYR A 170 -34.01 -10.70 -25.48
N GLU A 171 -33.24 -11.73 -25.12
CA GLU A 171 -33.25 -13.03 -25.81
C GLU A 171 -34.55 -13.84 -25.63
N THR A 172 -35.25 -13.60 -24.52
CA THR A 172 -36.55 -14.23 -24.22
C THR A 172 -37.73 -13.46 -24.81
N MET A 173 -37.50 -12.21 -25.24
CA MET A 173 -38.50 -11.38 -25.89
C MET A 173 -38.71 -11.79 -27.36
N LYS A 174 -39.87 -11.44 -27.93
CA LYS A 174 -40.12 -11.61 -29.37
C LYS A 174 -39.14 -10.73 -30.16
N SER A 175 -38.55 -11.28 -31.22
CA SER A 175 -37.48 -10.62 -31.99
C SER A 175 -37.87 -9.24 -32.52
N LYS A 176 -39.13 -9.06 -32.93
CA LYS A 176 -39.65 -7.76 -33.41
C LYS A 176 -39.79 -6.71 -32.29
N ASP A 177 -40.18 -7.14 -31.09
CA ASP A 177 -40.33 -6.25 -29.94
C ASP A 177 -38.94 -5.87 -29.39
N ALA A 178 -38.03 -6.84 -29.31
CA ALA A 178 -36.63 -6.59 -28.94
C ALA A 178 -35.97 -5.61 -29.91
N ALA A 179 -36.10 -5.82 -31.22
CA ALA A 179 -35.54 -4.93 -32.24
C ALA A 179 -36.01 -3.48 -32.07
N ARG A 180 -37.33 -3.26 -31.86
CA ARG A 180 -37.89 -1.92 -31.66
C ARG A 180 -37.29 -1.21 -30.45
N ILE A 181 -37.01 -1.92 -29.36
CA ILE A 181 -36.42 -1.32 -28.15
C ILE A 181 -34.93 -1.06 -28.38
N LEU A 182 -34.21 -2.03 -28.95
CA LEU A 182 -32.78 -1.94 -29.23
C LEU A 182 -32.44 -0.81 -30.22
N ASP A 183 -33.31 -0.54 -31.20
CA ASP A 183 -33.19 0.59 -32.14
C ASP A 183 -33.22 1.97 -31.45
N THR A 184 -33.73 2.06 -30.22
CA THR A 184 -33.77 3.32 -29.45
C THR A 184 -32.58 3.50 -28.51
N LEU A 185 -31.73 2.48 -28.37
CA LEU A 185 -30.57 2.53 -27.49
C LEU A 185 -29.41 3.28 -28.15
N ASP A 186 -28.52 3.79 -27.31
CA ASP A 186 -27.23 4.29 -27.77
C ASP A 186 -26.40 3.16 -28.41
N MET A 187 -25.66 3.50 -29.46
CA MET A 187 -24.89 2.55 -30.26
C MET A 187 -23.91 1.73 -29.40
N GLU A 188 -23.24 2.34 -28.42
CA GLU A 188 -22.25 1.65 -27.57
C GLU A 188 -22.92 0.61 -26.65
N VAL A 189 -24.10 0.93 -26.11
CA VAL A 189 -24.88 0.01 -25.27
C VAL A 189 -25.43 -1.13 -26.12
N LEU A 190 -25.92 -0.82 -27.32
CA LEU A 190 -26.43 -1.79 -28.27
C LEU A 190 -25.37 -2.84 -28.65
N ILE A 191 -24.14 -2.40 -28.95
CA ILE A 191 -23.02 -3.30 -29.27
C ILE A 191 -22.66 -4.16 -28.07
N SER A 192 -22.60 -3.58 -26.87
CA SER A 192 -22.28 -4.31 -25.64
C SER A 192 -23.27 -5.44 -25.34
N VAL A 193 -24.56 -5.22 -25.63
CA VAL A 193 -25.62 -6.24 -25.47
C VAL A 193 -25.58 -7.25 -26.61
N MET A 194 -25.46 -6.79 -27.86
CA MET A 194 -25.47 -7.65 -29.05
C MET A 194 -24.25 -8.56 -29.15
N SER A 195 -23.07 -8.11 -28.70
CA SER A 195 -21.82 -8.90 -28.72
C SER A 195 -21.85 -10.08 -27.74
N ARG A 196 -22.63 -9.97 -26.67
CA ARG A 196 -22.80 -11.01 -25.64
C ARG A 196 -24.00 -11.92 -25.87
N MET A 197 -24.80 -11.63 -26.89
CA MET A 197 -25.96 -12.42 -27.25
C MET A 197 -25.57 -13.62 -28.10
N SER A 198 -26.31 -14.73 -27.97
CA SER A 198 -26.08 -15.87 -28.86
C SER A 198 -26.43 -15.53 -30.31
N GLU A 199 -25.59 -15.92 -31.27
CA GLU A 199 -25.79 -15.63 -32.70
C GLU A 199 -27.18 -16.07 -33.21
N ARG A 200 -27.66 -17.21 -32.71
CA ARG A 200 -29.00 -17.75 -33.03
C ARG A 200 -30.14 -16.83 -32.61
N LYS A 201 -30.00 -16.10 -31.50
CA LYS A 201 -31.00 -15.15 -30.99
C LYS A 201 -30.82 -13.75 -31.58
N ALA A 202 -29.58 -13.34 -31.79
CA ALA A 202 -29.21 -12.06 -32.38
C ALA A 202 -29.67 -11.94 -33.85
N ALA A 203 -29.53 -13.00 -34.66
CA ALA A 203 -29.86 -12.97 -36.08
C ALA A 203 -31.31 -12.53 -36.40
N PRO A 204 -32.37 -13.12 -35.81
CA PRO A 204 -33.74 -12.69 -36.07
C PRO A 204 -34.07 -11.31 -35.49
N ILE A 205 -33.34 -10.85 -34.46
CA ILE A 205 -33.46 -9.50 -33.91
C ILE A 205 -32.89 -8.48 -34.90
N LEU A 206 -31.65 -8.68 -35.38
CA LEU A 206 -31.03 -7.86 -36.42
C LEU A 206 -31.87 -7.78 -37.69
N ALA A 207 -32.49 -8.89 -38.10
CA ALA A 207 -33.38 -8.92 -39.26
C ALA A 207 -34.67 -8.09 -39.07
N SER A 208 -35.05 -7.79 -37.83
CA SER A 208 -36.24 -7.01 -37.47
C SER A 208 -35.95 -5.55 -37.11
N MET A 209 -34.67 -5.15 -37.08
CA MET A 209 -34.19 -3.80 -36.75
C MET A 209 -34.24 -2.86 -37.95
N ASP A 210 -34.07 -1.56 -37.69
CA ASP A 210 -33.83 -0.59 -38.76
C ASP A 210 -32.56 -0.92 -39.55
N SER A 211 -32.66 -0.83 -40.88
CA SER A 211 -31.59 -1.22 -41.80
C SER A 211 -30.29 -0.41 -41.65
N ASN A 212 -30.36 0.85 -41.20
CA ASN A 212 -29.18 1.67 -40.97
C ASN A 212 -28.50 1.28 -39.66
N ILE A 213 -29.28 1.11 -38.60
CA ILE A 213 -28.78 0.72 -37.27
C ILE A 213 -28.17 -0.68 -37.33
N ALA A 214 -28.86 -1.65 -37.94
CA ALA A 214 -28.35 -3.03 -38.07
C ALA A 214 -27.02 -3.09 -38.85
N ARG A 215 -26.86 -2.26 -39.88
CA ARG A 215 -25.61 -2.12 -40.63
C ARG A 215 -24.49 -1.59 -39.74
N GLU A 216 -24.75 -0.50 -39.02
CA GLU A 216 -23.75 0.14 -38.16
C GLU A 216 -23.28 -0.79 -37.03
N VAL A 217 -24.22 -1.46 -36.35
CA VAL A 217 -23.92 -2.46 -35.33
C VAL A 217 -23.06 -3.58 -35.89
N THR A 218 -23.37 -4.09 -37.08
CA THR A 218 -22.60 -5.17 -37.72
C THR A 218 -21.17 -4.74 -38.04
N ILE A 219 -20.97 -3.51 -38.52
CA ILE A 219 -19.64 -2.96 -38.80
C ILE A 219 -18.85 -2.86 -37.49
N LYS A 220 -19.43 -2.25 -36.45
CA LYS A 220 -18.73 -2.05 -35.16
C LYS A 220 -18.43 -3.37 -34.46
N LEU A 221 -19.33 -4.36 -34.51
CA LEU A 221 -19.06 -5.71 -33.99
C LEU A 221 -17.88 -6.39 -34.73
N ALA A 222 -17.78 -6.19 -36.05
CA ALA A 222 -16.68 -6.72 -36.84
C ALA A 222 -15.34 -6.01 -36.54
N GLU A 223 -15.37 -4.72 -36.22
CA GLU A 223 -14.19 -3.95 -35.77
C GLU A 223 -13.71 -4.40 -34.39
N GLN A 224 -14.63 -4.59 -33.45
CA GLN A 224 -14.30 -5.04 -32.09
C GLN A 224 -13.60 -6.41 -32.09
N LYS A 225 -14.02 -7.31 -32.98
CA LYS A 225 -13.42 -8.65 -33.13
C LYS A 225 -12.02 -8.64 -33.77
N LYS A 226 -11.62 -7.54 -34.41
CA LYS A 226 -10.30 -7.38 -35.06
C LYS A 226 -9.24 -6.81 -34.12
N LEU A 227 -9.65 -6.16 -33.04
CA LEU A 227 -8.73 -5.63 -32.03
C LEU A 227 -8.38 -6.77 -31.07
N PRO A 228 -7.10 -7.19 -30.97
CA PRO A 228 -6.67 -8.06 -29.88
C PRO A 228 -6.91 -7.34 -28.56
N ASP A 229 -7.45 -8.03 -27.56
CA ASP A 229 -7.63 -7.50 -26.20
C ASP A 229 -6.27 -7.10 -25.62
N MET A 230 -5.88 -5.84 -25.81
CA MET A 230 -4.74 -5.23 -25.13
C MET A 230 -5.18 -4.77 -23.72
N ASN A 231 -5.70 -5.70 -22.91
CA ASN A 231 -6.00 -5.46 -21.50
C ASN A 231 -5.27 -6.43 -20.54
N ASN A 232 -4.29 -7.19 -21.04
CA ASN A 232 -3.42 -8.00 -20.20
C ASN A 232 -2.08 -7.27 -19.97
N GLY A 233 -2.14 -6.21 -19.16
CA GLY A 233 -0.97 -5.45 -18.70
C GLY A 233 -0.39 -5.95 -17.38
N ASN A 234 -0.51 -7.24 -17.08
CA ASN A 234 0.08 -7.88 -15.90
C ASN A 234 1.02 -9.02 -16.34
N GLU A 235 2.09 -8.67 -17.06
CA GLU A 235 3.31 -9.46 -17.09
C GLU A 235 4.41 -8.56 -16.52
N ILE A 236 4.65 -8.71 -15.22
CA ILE A 236 5.88 -8.25 -14.58
C ILE A 236 6.73 -9.52 -14.44
N GLU A 237 7.67 -9.68 -15.37
CA GLU A 237 8.87 -10.54 -15.17
C GLU A 237 9.71 -10.00 -14.00
#